data_AF-A0AA88VWC1-F1
#
_entry.id   AF-A0AA88VWC1-F1
#
_cell.length_a   1.000
_cell.length_b   1.000
_cell.length_c   1.000
_cell.angle_alpha   90.00
_cell.angle_beta   90.00
_cell.angle_gamma   90.00
#
_symmetry.space_group_name_H-M   'P 1'
#
loop_
_entity.id
_entity.type
_entity.pdbx_description
1 polymer ?
#
loop_
_entity_poly.entity_id
_entity_poly.type
_entity_poly.pdbx_seq_one_letter_code
_entity_poly.pdbx_strand_id
1 'polypeptide(L)'
;SKMFNLIPIHFQITLTGFMFLVLSALLGYIYSPHLDSPPPRWVNFAHGLLLFLYQTFDAVDGKQARRTNSSSPLGELFDHGCDALACAFEALAFGSTAMCGRSTFWLWVISAVPFYFATWEHYFTNTLILPAINGPTEGLMLIYVVHFLTALVGSEWWANQLGKSLPFLSWVPYISEIPTFGAVLFLMTVFAVIPTVSSNVCNVYKVVQARKGSMLLALAMLYPFALLLIGVLVWDCLSPIDLMGNYPHLVVVGTGLAFGFLVGRMILAHLCDEPKGLKTNMCMSLLYLPFAIANALTARLNDGIPLVDERWVLLGYCVYTAALYLHFATSVIHEITSALGICCFR
;
A
#
# COMPACT_ATOMS: atom_id res chain seq x y z
N SER A 1 10.41 -35.29 -24.21
CA SER A 1 11.19 -34.05 -24.15
C SER A 1 10.53 -33.12 -23.14
N LYS A 2 11.05 -33.07 -21.90
CA LYS A 2 10.50 -32.19 -20.85
C LYS A 2 10.88 -30.76 -21.21
N MET A 3 9.94 -30.04 -21.81
CA MET A 3 10.10 -28.62 -22.10
C MET A 3 10.35 -27.91 -20.77
N PHE A 4 11.54 -27.33 -20.62
CA PHE A 4 11.92 -26.54 -19.47
C PHE A 4 10.99 -25.33 -19.42
N ASN A 5 9.96 -25.37 -18.57
CA ASN A 5 9.12 -24.22 -18.31
C ASN A 5 9.94 -23.22 -17.47
N LEU A 6 10.61 -22.28 -18.15
CA LEU A 6 11.07 -21.05 -17.54
C LEU A 6 9.87 -20.29 -16.94
N ILE A 7 10.11 -19.53 -15.86
CA ILE A 7 9.14 -18.59 -15.30
C ILE A 7 8.56 -17.76 -16.45
N PRO A 8 7.23 -17.75 -16.66
CA PRO A 8 6.63 -17.02 -17.76
C PRO A 8 7.05 -15.55 -17.74
N ILE A 9 7.29 -14.98 -18.92
CA ILE A 9 7.88 -13.64 -19.09
C ILE A 9 7.07 -12.56 -18.35
N HIS A 10 5.75 -12.70 -18.24
CA HIS A 10 4.91 -11.74 -17.53
C HIS A 10 5.28 -11.60 -16.04
N PHE A 11 5.58 -12.69 -15.33
CA PHE A 11 6.06 -12.61 -13.93
C PHE A 11 7.37 -11.82 -13.80
N GLN A 12 8.26 -11.94 -14.80
CA GLN A 12 9.52 -11.19 -14.80
C GLN A 12 9.27 -9.70 -15.04
N ILE A 13 8.29 -9.36 -15.89
CA ILE A 13 7.86 -7.98 -16.12
C ILE A 13 7.31 -7.38 -14.83
N THR A 14 6.34 -8.03 -14.19
CA THR A 14 5.77 -7.59 -12.90
C THR A 14 6.86 -7.39 -11.85
N LEU A 15 7.75 -8.38 -11.66
CA LEU A 15 8.83 -8.29 -10.68
C LEU A 15 9.81 -7.16 -10.99
N THR A 16 10.17 -6.98 -12.27
CA THR A 16 11.06 -5.88 -12.68
C THR A 16 10.42 -4.52 -12.41
N GLY A 17 9.13 -4.38 -12.74
CA GLY A 17 8.32 -3.21 -12.42
C GLY A 17 8.35 -2.90 -10.93
N PHE A 18 8.04 -3.90 -10.10
CA PHE A 18 8.04 -3.78 -8.65
C PHE A 18 9.42 -3.36 -8.08
N MET A 19 10.52 -3.89 -8.62
CA MET A 19 11.87 -3.52 -8.19
C MET A 19 12.21 -2.05 -8.45
N PHE A 20 11.57 -1.39 -9.42
CA PHE A 20 11.70 0.07 -9.59
C PHE A 20 11.12 0.83 -8.40
N LEU A 21 10.01 0.38 -7.82
CA LEU A 21 9.43 0.99 -6.63
C LEU A 21 10.29 0.75 -5.39
N VAL A 22 10.85 -0.45 -5.23
CA VAL A 22 11.80 -0.76 -4.14
C VAL A 22 13.03 0.16 -4.23
N LEU A 23 13.60 0.32 -5.43
CA LEU A 23 14.71 1.24 -5.67
C LEU A 23 14.31 2.69 -5.36
N SER A 24 13.11 3.11 -5.76
CA SER A 24 12.57 4.44 -5.48
C SER A 24 12.48 4.70 -3.98
N ALA A 25 11.89 3.79 -3.21
CA ALA A 25 11.81 3.91 -1.76
C ALA A 25 13.20 3.89 -1.08
N LEU A 26 14.14 3.09 -1.58
CA LEU A 26 15.52 3.07 -1.09
C LEU A 26 16.23 4.41 -1.29
N LEU A 27 16.03 5.07 -2.44
CA LEU A 27 16.54 6.42 -2.66
C LEU A 27 15.95 7.41 -1.64
N GLY A 28 14.64 7.29 -1.37
CA GLY A 28 13.96 8.08 -0.33
C GLY A 28 14.60 7.85 1.04
N TYR A 29 14.89 6.59 1.41
CA TYR A 29 15.55 6.27 2.68
C TYR A 29 16.96 6.84 2.79
N ILE A 30 17.75 6.79 1.72
CA ILE A 30 19.13 7.28 1.70
C ILE A 30 19.19 8.81 1.80
N TYR A 31 18.33 9.51 1.06
CA TYR A 31 18.39 10.98 0.91
C TYR A 31 17.41 11.75 1.81
N SER A 32 16.37 11.09 2.35
CA SER A 32 15.42 11.67 3.30
C SER A 32 15.01 10.61 4.35
N PRO A 33 15.90 10.27 5.31
CA PRO A 33 15.68 9.16 6.25
C PRO A 33 14.44 9.34 7.16
N HIS A 34 14.07 10.58 7.44
CA HIS A 34 12.87 10.93 8.22
C HIS A 34 11.73 11.48 7.35
N LEU A 35 11.91 11.54 6.02
CA LEU A 35 10.95 12.07 5.04
C LEU A 35 10.54 13.53 5.28
N ASP A 36 11.30 14.27 6.07
CA ASP A 36 11.03 15.65 6.53
C ASP A 36 12.10 16.65 6.08
N SER A 37 13.07 16.18 5.31
CA SER A 37 14.17 16.97 4.75
C SER A 37 14.16 16.87 3.22
N PRO A 38 14.56 17.95 2.51
CA PRO A 38 14.40 18.01 1.07
C PRO A 38 15.47 17.11 0.42
N PRO A 39 15.08 16.07 -0.33
CA PRO A 39 16.05 15.27 -1.06
C PRO A 39 16.65 16.09 -2.21
N PRO A 40 17.85 15.73 -2.71
CA PRO A 40 18.40 16.34 -3.91
C PRO A 40 17.41 16.23 -5.07
N ARG A 41 17.30 17.28 -5.89
CA ARG A 41 16.25 17.39 -6.93
C ARG A 41 16.24 16.24 -7.94
N TRP A 42 17.39 15.63 -8.20
CA TRP A 42 17.49 14.46 -9.08
C TRP A 42 16.79 13.23 -8.48
N VAL A 43 16.68 13.11 -7.16
CA VAL A 43 15.95 12.03 -6.48
C VAL A 43 14.47 12.13 -6.77
N ASN A 44 13.89 13.34 -6.74
CA ASN A 44 12.50 13.57 -7.16
C ASN A 44 12.29 13.19 -8.64
N PHE A 45 13.24 13.52 -9.51
CA PHE A 45 13.19 13.08 -10.91
C PHE A 45 13.26 11.55 -11.03
N ALA A 46 14.14 10.91 -10.25
CA ALA A 46 14.27 9.45 -10.21
C ALA A 46 12.99 8.78 -9.71
N HIS A 47 12.34 9.31 -8.67
CA HIS A 47 11.04 8.81 -8.20
C HIS A 47 9.99 8.83 -9.32
N GLY A 48 9.88 9.94 -10.05
CA GLY A 48 8.96 10.05 -11.19
C GLY A 48 9.28 9.06 -12.30
N LEU A 49 10.56 8.92 -12.68
CA LEU A 49 10.97 7.99 -13.72
C LEU A 49 10.72 6.53 -13.33
N LEU A 50 11.05 6.14 -12.10
CA LEU A 50 10.87 4.78 -11.60
C LEU A 50 9.39 4.41 -11.48
N LEU A 51 8.55 5.35 -11.05
CA LEU A 51 7.10 5.15 -10.99
C LEU A 51 6.47 5.03 -12.39
N PHE A 52 6.89 5.87 -13.34
CA PHE A 52 6.48 5.75 -14.74
C PHE A 52 6.86 4.38 -15.33
N LEU A 53 8.07 3.90 -15.03
CA LEU A 53 8.51 2.57 -15.47
C LEU A 53 7.69 1.45 -14.83
N TYR A 54 7.42 1.52 -13.51
CA TYR A 54 6.54 0.58 -12.83
C TYR A 54 5.16 0.51 -13.50
N GLN A 55 4.47 1.64 -13.64
CA GLN A 55 3.15 1.69 -14.27
C GLN A 55 3.18 1.13 -15.70
N THR A 56 4.23 1.42 -16.46
CA THR A 56 4.37 0.90 -17.81
C THR A 56 4.51 -0.62 -17.83
N PHE A 57 5.28 -1.19 -16.90
CA PHE A 57 5.53 -2.63 -16.83
C PHE A 57 4.28 -3.38 -16.35
N ASP A 58 3.62 -2.84 -15.32
CA ASP A 58 2.32 -3.28 -14.81
C ASP A 58 1.27 -3.33 -15.95
N ALA A 59 1.11 -2.24 -16.71
CA ALA A 59 0.15 -2.23 -17.83
C ALA A 59 0.49 -3.20 -18.99
N VAL A 60 1.73 -3.69 -19.06
CA VAL A 60 2.23 -4.57 -20.14
C VAL A 60 2.15 -6.05 -19.74
N ASP A 61 2.26 -6.42 -18.47
CA ASP A 61 2.35 -7.81 -18.06
C ASP A 61 1.09 -8.63 -18.41
N GLY A 62 -0.11 -8.10 -18.16
CA GLY A 62 -1.37 -8.76 -18.43
C GLY A 62 -1.67 -8.78 -19.92
N LYS A 63 -1.25 -7.75 -20.66
CA LYS A 63 -1.29 -7.75 -22.14
C LYS A 63 -0.40 -8.87 -22.68
N GLN A 64 0.77 -9.06 -22.09
CA GLN A 64 1.68 -10.09 -22.51
C GLN A 64 1.21 -11.49 -22.11
N ALA A 65 0.65 -11.66 -20.91
CA ALA A 65 0.05 -12.92 -20.47
C ALA A 65 -1.07 -13.37 -21.43
N ARG A 66 -1.94 -12.44 -21.86
CA ARG A 66 -2.99 -12.71 -22.86
C ARG A 66 -2.41 -13.05 -24.23
N ARG A 67 -1.43 -12.27 -24.70
CA ARG A 67 -0.79 -12.50 -26.01
C ARG A 67 -0.08 -13.86 -26.11
N THR A 68 0.49 -14.33 -25.01
CA THR A 68 1.20 -15.62 -24.94
C THR A 68 0.34 -16.78 -24.47
N ASN A 69 -0.95 -16.57 -24.24
CA ASN A 69 -1.86 -17.56 -23.66
C ASN A 69 -1.34 -18.15 -22.34
N SER A 70 -0.68 -17.33 -21.51
CA SER A 70 -0.08 -17.73 -20.24
C SER A 70 -0.78 -17.13 -19.01
N SER A 71 -1.99 -16.58 -19.17
CA SER A 71 -2.79 -16.05 -18.05
C SER A 71 -3.12 -17.17 -17.05
N SER A 72 -2.98 -16.89 -15.75
CA SER A 72 -3.24 -17.87 -14.69
C SER A 72 -3.67 -17.19 -13.38
N PRO A 73 -4.39 -17.90 -12.48
CA PRO A 73 -4.68 -17.41 -11.12
C PRO A 73 -3.43 -17.02 -10.33
N LEU A 74 -2.31 -17.72 -10.55
CA LEU A 74 -1.03 -17.39 -9.93
C LEU A 74 -0.49 -16.03 -10.41
N GLY A 75 -0.61 -15.77 -11.71
CA GLY A 75 -0.22 -14.50 -12.31
C GLY A 75 -1.02 -13.34 -11.72
N GLU A 76 -2.34 -13.49 -11.62
CA GLU A 76 -3.22 -12.49 -11.00
C GLU A 76 -2.89 -12.25 -9.53
N LEU A 77 -2.66 -13.31 -8.75
CA LEU A 77 -2.28 -13.18 -7.35
C LEU A 77 -0.92 -12.46 -7.18
N PHE A 78 0.03 -12.76 -8.06
CA PHE A 78 1.36 -12.16 -8.01
C PHE A 78 1.35 -10.68 -8.39
N ASP A 79 0.63 -10.34 -9.46
CA ASP A 79 0.44 -8.98 -9.98
C ASP A 79 -0.19 -8.06 -8.93
N HIS A 80 -1.43 -8.36 -8.53
CA HIS A 80 -2.12 -7.62 -7.48
C HIS A 80 -1.41 -7.66 -6.11
N GLY A 81 -0.64 -8.72 -5.84
CA GLY A 81 0.21 -8.83 -4.66
C GLY A 81 1.36 -7.82 -4.65
N CYS A 82 1.95 -7.55 -5.82
CA CYS A 82 2.94 -6.50 -6.01
C CYS A 82 2.30 -5.11 -5.90
N ASP A 83 1.11 -4.91 -6.48
CA ASP A 83 0.37 -3.63 -6.37
C ASP A 83 0.01 -3.28 -4.93
N ALA A 84 -0.35 -4.27 -4.13
CA ALA A 84 -0.63 -4.06 -2.71
C ALA A 84 0.60 -3.52 -1.95
N LEU A 85 1.79 -4.03 -2.27
CA LEU A 85 3.04 -3.54 -1.70
C LEU A 85 3.46 -2.20 -2.32
N ALA A 86 3.12 -1.96 -3.59
CA ALA A 86 3.37 -0.70 -4.28
C ALA A 86 2.76 0.49 -3.52
N CYS A 87 1.57 0.33 -2.93
CA CYS A 87 0.96 1.35 -2.07
C CYS A 87 1.93 1.88 -0.99
N ALA A 88 2.75 1.02 -0.39
CA ALA A 88 3.70 1.40 0.66
C ALA A 88 4.96 2.06 0.11
N PHE A 89 5.57 1.46 -0.92
CA PHE A 89 6.79 2.01 -1.51
C PHE A 89 6.56 3.33 -2.23
N GLU A 90 5.42 3.47 -2.91
CA GLU A 90 5.03 4.72 -3.55
C GLU A 90 4.73 5.82 -2.51
N ALA A 91 4.05 5.47 -1.41
CA ALA A 91 3.84 6.41 -0.31
C ALA A 91 5.16 6.94 0.26
N LEU A 92 6.18 6.08 0.41
CA LEU A 92 7.51 6.50 0.86
C LEU A 92 8.21 7.42 -0.14
N ALA A 93 8.17 7.10 -1.43
CA ALA A 93 8.74 7.95 -2.48
C ALA A 93 8.04 9.32 -2.52
N PHE A 94 6.70 9.34 -2.43
CA PHE A 94 5.93 10.57 -2.41
C PHE A 94 6.12 11.34 -1.11
N GLY A 95 6.24 10.66 0.03
CA GLY A 95 6.59 11.26 1.31
C GLY A 95 7.94 11.97 1.27
N SER A 96 8.94 11.37 0.63
CA SER A 96 10.26 11.98 0.40
C SER A 96 10.15 13.21 -0.51
N THR A 97 9.32 13.12 -1.55
CA THR A 97 9.09 14.22 -2.49
C THR A 97 8.38 15.39 -1.83
N ALA A 98 7.35 15.11 -1.05
CA ALA A 98 6.51 16.08 -0.35
C ALA A 98 7.11 16.57 0.97
N MET A 99 8.18 15.93 1.44
CA MET A 99 8.88 16.28 2.67
C MET A 99 7.93 16.35 3.89
N CYS A 100 7.00 15.39 3.98
CA CYS A 100 5.87 15.44 4.91
C CYS A 100 6.04 14.60 6.19
N GLY A 101 7.21 13.98 6.38
CA GLY A 101 7.62 13.29 7.60
C GLY A 101 6.62 12.22 8.04
N ARG A 102 6.16 12.31 9.30
CA ARG A 102 5.06 11.51 9.87
C ARG A 102 3.86 11.40 8.94
N SER A 103 3.51 12.48 8.23
CA SER A 103 2.30 12.51 7.39
C SER A 103 2.38 11.55 6.20
N THR A 104 3.55 10.99 5.91
CA THR A 104 3.72 9.93 4.92
C THR A 104 2.85 8.72 5.21
N PHE A 105 2.62 8.39 6.48
CA PHE A 105 1.71 7.31 6.83
C PHE A 105 0.30 7.53 6.27
N TRP A 106 -0.18 8.78 6.26
CA TRP A 106 -1.47 9.12 5.69
C TRP A 106 -1.49 9.06 4.17
N LEU A 107 -0.36 9.29 3.48
CA LEU A 107 -0.22 9.02 2.05
C LEU A 107 -0.40 7.53 1.74
N TRP A 108 0.15 6.66 2.59
CA TRP A 108 -0.09 5.23 2.49
C TRP A 108 -1.56 4.89 2.75
N VAL A 109 -2.20 5.47 3.78
CA VAL A 109 -3.63 5.24 4.08
C VAL A 109 -4.53 5.60 2.91
N ILE A 110 -4.33 6.76 2.26
CA ILE A 110 -5.17 7.18 1.12
C ILE A 110 -4.99 6.31 -0.13
N SER A 111 -3.91 5.52 -0.21
CA SER A 111 -3.69 4.51 -1.25
C SER A 111 -4.25 3.15 -0.84
N ALA A 112 -3.91 2.68 0.36
CA ALA A 112 -4.26 1.36 0.87
C ALA A 112 -5.77 1.17 1.10
N VAL A 113 -6.48 2.20 1.59
CA VAL A 113 -7.93 2.12 1.83
C VAL A 113 -8.72 1.87 0.53
N PRO A 114 -8.65 2.72 -0.51
CA PRO A 114 -9.39 2.46 -1.74
C PRO A 114 -8.94 1.15 -2.41
N PHE A 115 -7.65 0.82 -2.35
CA PHE A 115 -7.14 -0.46 -2.87
C PHE A 115 -7.82 -1.66 -2.19
N TYR A 116 -7.84 -1.71 -0.85
CA TYR A 116 -8.48 -2.80 -0.11
C TYR A 116 -9.97 -2.90 -0.41
N PHE A 117 -10.67 -1.77 -0.52
CA PHE A 117 -12.09 -1.76 -0.87
C PHE A 117 -12.34 -2.22 -2.31
N ALA A 118 -11.44 -1.93 -3.26
CA ALA A 118 -11.54 -2.42 -4.63
C ALA A 118 -11.29 -3.93 -4.70
N THR A 119 -10.29 -4.44 -3.98
CA THR A 119 -10.06 -5.89 -3.88
C THR A 119 -11.23 -6.59 -3.17
N TRP A 120 -11.81 -5.96 -2.15
CA TRP A 120 -13.00 -6.46 -1.46
C TRP A 120 -14.21 -6.49 -2.39
N GLU A 121 -14.43 -5.42 -3.17
CA GLU A 121 -15.46 -5.39 -4.20
C GLU A 121 -15.26 -6.52 -5.20
N HIS A 122 -14.03 -6.69 -5.70
CA HIS A 122 -13.67 -7.74 -6.65
C HIS A 122 -14.06 -9.14 -6.15
N TYR A 123 -13.80 -9.43 -4.87
CA TYR A 123 -14.20 -10.70 -4.22
C TYR A 123 -15.72 -10.96 -4.28
N PHE A 124 -16.56 -9.92 -4.22
CA PHE A 124 -18.03 -10.08 -4.27
C PHE A 124 -18.59 -10.04 -5.70
N THR A 125 -18.06 -9.17 -6.55
CA THR A 125 -18.55 -8.93 -7.92
C THR A 125 -18.01 -9.96 -8.92
N ASN A 126 -16.87 -10.59 -8.62
CA ASN A 126 -16.06 -11.41 -9.55
C ASN A 126 -15.52 -10.64 -10.76
N THR A 127 -15.53 -9.31 -10.71
CA THR A 127 -14.96 -8.45 -11.74
C THR A 127 -14.34 -7.24 -11.08
N LEU A 128 -13.08 -6.93 -11.42
CA LEU A 128 -12.44 -5.69 -10.99
C LEU A 128 -13.08 -4.51 -11.75
N ILE A 129 -13.86 -3.69 -11.04
CA ILE A 129 -14.59 -2.57 -11.63
C ILE A 129 -13.70 -1.33 -11.57
N LEU A 130 -13.02 -1.02 -12.66
CA LEU A 130 -12.23 0.20 -12.78
C LEU A 130 -13.03 1.29 -13.51
N PRO A 131 -13.33 2.43 -12.86
CA PRO A 131 -13.91 3.58 -13.55
C PRO A 131 -12.93 4.18 -14.57
N ALA A 132 -13.46 5.02 -15.47
CA ALA A 132 -12.66 5.68 -16.51
C ALA A 132 -11.53 6.55 -15.95
N ILE A 133 -11.68 7.06 -14.72
CA ILE A 133 -10.61 7.67 -13.93
C ILE A 133 -10.40 6.77 -12.73
N ASN A 134 -9.23 6.12 -12.63
CA ASN A 134 -8.90 5.16 -11.59
C ASN A 134 -7.49 5.39 -11.03
N GLY A 135 -7.23 4.79 -9.87
CA GLY A 135 -5.93 4.88 -9.20
C GLY A 135 -4.76 4.33 -10.02
N PRO A 136 -4.83 3.07 -10.51
CA PRO A 136 -3.70 2.45 -11.23
C PRO A 136 -3.28 3.18 -12.51
N THR A 137 -4.21 3.87 -13.18
CA THR A 137 -3.90 4.59 -14.45
C THR A 137 -3.69 6.09 -14.21
N GLU A 138 -4.75 6.83 -13.92
CA GLU A 138 -4.67 8.30 -13.81
C GLU A 138 -4.01 8.73 -12.50
N GLY A 139 -4.19 7.97 -11.42
CA GLY A 139 -3.57 8.23 -10.11
C GLY A 139 -2.05 8.14 -10.15
N LEU A 140 -1.49 7.01 -10.58
CA LEU A 140 -0.03 6.84 -10.72
C LEU A 140 0.55 7.85 -11.72
N MET A 141 -0.18 8.16 -12.80
CA MET A 141 0.21 9.22 -13.74
C MET A 141 0.37 10.57 -13.06
N LEU A 142 -0.64 10.96 -12.29
CA LEU A 142 -0.61 12.21 -11.55
C LEU A 142 0.61 12.23 -10.61
N ILE A 143 0.87 11.14 -9.88
CA ILE A 143 1.97 11.07 -8.93
C ILE A 143 3.34 11.20 -9.61
N TYR A 144 3.61 10.51 -10.73
CA TYR A 144 4.90 10.68 -11.41
C TYR A 144 5.06 12.07 -12.06
N VAL A 145 3.98 12.66 -12.57
CA VAL A 145 4.03 14.04 -13.09
C VAL A 145 4.38 14.99 -11.96
N VAL A 146 3.78 14.79 -10.80
CA VAL A 146 4.03 15.59 -9.60
C VAL A 146 5.47 15.43 -9.09
N HIS A 147 6.05 14.22 -9.17
CA HIS A 147 7.48 14.01 -8.90
C HIS A 147 8.36 14.84 -9.83
N PHE A 148 8.10 14.84 -11.14
CA PHE A 148 8.84 15.65 -12.10
C PHE A 148 8.69 17.14 -11.87
N LEU A 149 7.47 17.61 -11.57
CA LEU A 149 7.24 19.01 -11.21
C LEU A 149 8.02 19.40 -9.95
N THR A 150 8.05 18.53 -8.94
CA THR A 150 8.80 18.76 -7.70
C THR A 150 10.31 18.78 -7.95
N ALA A 151 10.82 18.01 -8.93
CA ALA A 151 12.22 18.14 -9.36
C ALA A 151 12.54 19.53 -9.95
N LEU A 152 11.53 20.27 -10.44
CA LEU A 152 11.65 21.64 -10.97
C LEU A 152 11.41 22.74 -9.93
N VAL A 153 10.52 22.54 -8.96
CA VAL A 153 10.20 23.57 -7.96
C VAL A 153 10.90 23.39 -6.61
N GLY A 154 11.42 22.19 -6.33
CA GLY A 154 11.99 21.82 -5.03
C GLY A 154 10.94 21.22 -4.08
N SER A 155 11.40 20.35 -3.18
CA SER A 155 10.51 19.68 -2.21
C SER A 155 9.96 20.64 -1.16
N GLU A 156 10.64 21.76 -0.89
CA GLU A 156 10.18 22.79 0.05
C GLU A 156 8.84 23.41 -0.39
N TRP A 157 8.51 23.35 -1.68
CA TRP A 157 7.22 23.78 -2.21
C TRP A 157 6.03 23.10 -1.50
N TRP A 158 6.20 21.86 -1.05
CA TRP A 158 5.16 21.09 -0.35
C TRP A 158 4.96 21.51 1.10
N ALA A 159 6.05 21.84 1.79
CA ALA A 159 6.01 22.28 3.18
C ALA A 159 5.59 23.74 3.34
N ASN A 160 5.74 24.55 2.28
CA ASN A 160 5.22 25.90 2.24
C ASN A 160 3.68 25.94 2.37
N GLN A 161 3.20 27.03 2.95
CA GLN A 161 1.78 27.38 3.01
C GLN A 161 1.17 27.39 1.60
N LEU A 162 -0.04 26.86 1.45
CA LEU A 162 -0.69 26.70 0.14
C LEU A 162 -0.79 28.03 -0.62
N GLY A 163 -1.08 29.13 0.07
CA GLY A 163 -1.17 30.46 -0.54
C GLY A 163 0.17 30.99 -1.07
N LYS A 164 1.31 30.48 -0.57
CA LYS A 164 2.65 30.80 -1.09
C LYS A 164 3.01 29.91 -2.27
N SER A 165 2.70 28.63 -2.19
CA SER A 165 2.97 27.63 -3.23
C SER A 165 2.10 27.82 -4.47
N LEU A 166 0.85 28.26 -4.27
CA LEU A 166 -0.13 28.58 -5.32
C LEU A 166 -0.71 29.99 -5.06
N PRO A 167 -0.03 31.07 -5.52
CA PRO A 167 -0.42 32.45 -5.22
C PRO A 167 -1.85 32.83 -5.61
N PHE A 168 -2.44 32.16 -6.62
CA PHE A 168 -3.83 32.40 -7.03
C PHE A 168 -4.87 31.88 -6.03
N LEU A 169 -4.47 31.06 -5.04
CA LEU A 169 -5.32 30.58 -3.94
C LEU A 169 -5.10 31.37 -2.64
N SER A 170 -4.24 32.40 -2.65
CA SER A 170 -3.90 33.16 -1.43
C SER A 170 -5.10 33.89 -0.81
N TRP A 171 -6.12 34.21 -1.62
CA TRP A 171 -7.32 34.94 -1.19
C TRP A 171 -8.31 34.08 -0.39
N VAL A 172 -8.15 32.76 -0.35
CA VAL A 172 -9.05 31.84 0.38
C VAL A 172 -8.60 31.76 1.85
N PRO A 173 -9.37 32.31 2.82
CA PRO A 173 -8.97 32.31 4.23
C PRO A 173 -8.88 30.89 4.80
N TYR A 174 -8.01 30.68 5.79
CA TYR A 174 -7.72 29.40 6.47
C TYR A 174 -7.08 28.32 5.59
N ILE A 175 -7.52 28.13 4.35
CA ILE A 175 -6.96 27.15 3.40
C ILE A 175 -5.56 27.57 2.94
N SER A 176 -5.33 28.88 2.76
CA SER A 176 -4.03 29.42 2.34
C SER A 176 -2.92 29.23 3.38
N GLU A 177 -3.25 28.98 4.64
CA GLU A 177 -2.30 28.81 5.75
C GLU A 177 -1.88 27.35 5.98
N ILE A 178 -2.60 26.38 5.41
CA ILE A 178 -2.30 24.95 5.53
C ILE A 178 -1.07 24.62 4.68
N PRO A 179 -0.16 23.73 5.14
CA PRO A 179 0.91 23.21 4.29
C PRO A 179 0.37 22.59 3.00
N THR A 180 1.05 22.81 1.88
CA THR A 180 0.59 22.36 0.56
C THR A 180 0.36 20.86 0.50
N PHE A 181 1.23 20.04 1.11
CA PHE A 181 1.01 18.59 1.22
C PHE A 181 -0.28 18.24 1.97
N GLY A 182 -0.61 18.99 3.03
CA GLY A 182 -1.81 18.76 3.84
C GLY A 182 -3.08 19.09 3.06
N ALA A 183 -3.06 20.19 2.30
CA ALA A 183 -4.16 20.54 1.40
C ALA A 183 -4.37 19.47 0.31
N VAL A 184 -3.29 18.99 -0.32
CA VAL A 184 -3.38 17.92 -1.33
C VAL A 184 -3.92 16.62 -0.72
N LEU A 185 -3.45 16.23 0.46
CA LEU A 185 -3.94 15.04 1.16
C LEU A 185 -5.44 15.15 1.47
N PHE A 186 -5.89 16.31 1.94
CA PHE A 186 -7.31 16.58 2.19
C PHE A 186 -8.13 16.48 0.90
N LEU A 187 -7.68 17.13 -0.18
CA LEU A 187 -8.37 17.10 -1.48
C LEU A 187 -8.46 15.67 -2.04
N MET A 188 -7.37 14.90 -1.98
CA MET A 188 -7.37 13.49 -2.40
C MET A 188 -8.35 12.66 -1.56
N THR A 189 -8.42 12.90 -0.25
CA THR A 189 -9.37 12.20 0.62
C THR A 189 -10.82 12.50 0.22
N VAL A 190 -11.16 13.79 0.05
CA VAL A 190 -12.53 14.24 -0.25
C VAL A 190 -12.98 13.86 -1.65
N PHE A 191 -12.12 14.03 -2.65
CA PHE A 191 -12.50 13.92 -4.06
C PHE A 191 -12.10 12.61 -4.73
N ALA A 192 -11.17 11.84 -4.17
CA ALA A 192 -10.76 10.55 -4.71
C ALA A 192 -11.16 9.38 -3.79
N VAL A 193 -10.73 9.40 -2.52
CA VAL A 193 -10.91 8.25 -1.61
C VAL A 193 -12.38 8.05 -1.24
N ILE A 194 -13.06 9.08 -0.73
CA ILE A 194 -14.45 8.97 -0.28
C ILE A 194 -15.40 8.51 -1.41
N PRO A 195 -15.33 9.08 -2.63
CA PRO A 195 -16.16 8.63 -3.75
C PRO A 195 -15.86 7.18 -4.15
N THR A 196 -14.59 6.78 -4.20
CA THR A 196 -14.17 5.43 -4.56
C THR A 196 -14.70 4.41 -3.55
N VAL A 197 -14.47 4.64 -2.25
CA VAL A 197 -14.97 3.76 -1.18
C VAL A 197 -16.49 3.68 -1.19
N SER A 198 -17.17 4.81 -1.36
CA SER A 198 -18.63 4.86 -1.45
C SER A 198 -19.16 4.04 -2.62
N SER A 199 -18.53 4.14 -3.80
CA SER A 199 -18.85 3.34 -4.97
C SER A 199 -18.69 1.84 -4.72
N ASN A 200 -17.55 1.43 -4.16
CA ASN A 200 -17.24 0.03 -3.86
C ASN A 200 -18.26 -0.56 -2.87
N VAL A 201 -18.60 0.18 -1.81
CA VAL A 201 -19.64 -0.21 -0.84
C VAL A 201 -21.01 -0.34 -1.51
N CYS A 202 -21.40 0.62 -2.35
CA CYS A 202 -22.67 0.57 -3.08
C CYS A 202 -22.76 -0.66 -3.99
N ASN A 203 -21.68 -0.99 -4.69
CA ASN A 203 -21.65 -2.12 -5.61
C ASN A 203 -21.70 -3.46 -4.87
N VAL A 204 -20.92 -3.62 -3.79
CA VAL A 204 -21.00 -4.82 -2.93
C VAL A 204 -22.39 -4.96 -2.33
N TYR A 205 -22.99 -3.87 -1.83
CA TYR A 205 -24.34 -3.89 -1.29
C TYR A 205 -25.35 -4.41 -2.32
N LYS A 206 -25.33 -3.89 -3.55
CA LYS A 206 -26.21 -4.35 -4.64
C LYS A 206 -26.06 -5.85 -4.91
N VAL A 207 -24.84 -6.36 -4.98
CA VAL A 207 -24.56 -7.79 -5.23
C VAL A 207 -25.00 -8.67 -4.06
N VAL A 208 -24.72 -8.23 -2.83
CA VAL A 208 -25.12 -8.96 -1.61
C VAL A 208 -26.64 -9.05 -1.53
N GLN A 209 -27.36 -7.95 -1.78
CA GLN A 209 -28.82 -7.95 -1.79
C GLN A 209 -29.40 -8.83 -2.90
N ALA A 210 -28.89 -8.71 -4.13
CA ALA A 210 -29.35 -9.53 -5.26
C ALA A 210 -29.15 -11.04 -5.01
N ARG A 211 -28.07 -11.42 -4.33
CA ARG A 211 -27.77 -12.81 -3.96
C ARG A 211 -28.39 -13.25 -2.62
N LYS A 212 -29.24 -12.42 -2.00
CA LYS A 212 -29.83 -12.65 -0.66
C LYS A 212 -28.78 -13.02 0.41
N GLY A 213 -27.58 -12.44 0.30
CA GLY A 213 -26.48 -12.64 1.22
C GLY A 213 -26.54 -11.72 2.44
N SER A 214 -25.61 -11.89 3.37
CA SER A 214 -25.49 -11.05 4.55
C SER A 214 -24.42 -9.97 4.37
N MET A 215 -24.83 -8.70 4.50
CA MET A 215 -23.90 -7.56 4.48
C MET A 215 -22.97 -7.58 5.70
N LEU A 216 -23.42 -8.14 6.83
CA LEU A 216 -22.59 -8.28 8.03
C LEU A 216 -21.38 -9.18 7.77
N LEU A 217 -21.58 -10.32 7.10
CA LEU A 217 -20.46 -11.19 6.71
C LEU A 217 -19.54 -10.52 5.68
N ALA A 218 -20.08 -9.68 4.80
CA ALA A 218 -19.27 -8.91 3.86
C ALA A 218 -18.39 -7.89 4.56
N LEU A 219 -18.96 -7.10 5.48
CA LEU A 219 -18.23 -6.12 6.29
C LEU A 219 -17.22 -6.78 7.24
N ALA A 220 -17.49 -8.00 7.72
CA ALA A 220 -16.55 -8.74 8.56
C ALA A 220 -15.20 -9.02 7.86
N MET A 221 -15.13 -9.02 6.53
CA MET A 221 -13.86 -9.15 5.79
C MET A 221 -13.01 -7.86 5.80
N LEU A 222 -13.61 -6.71 6.14
CA LEU A 222 -12.90 -5.45 6.31
C LEU A 222 -12.27 -5.32 7.71
N TYR A 223 -12.73 -6.13 8.66
CA TYR A 223 -12.33 -6.06 10.07
C TYR A 223 -10.82 -6.21 10.29
N PRO A 224 -10.10 -7.18 9.67
CA PRO A 224 -8.66 -7.31 9.88
C PRO A 224 -7.87 -6.07 9.44
N PHE A 225 -8.24 -5.46 8.31
CA PHE A 225 -7.58 -4.25 7.83
C PHE A 225 -7.88 -3.04 8.73
N ALA A 226 -9.12 -2.88 9.20
CA ALA A 226 -9.47 -1.84 10.15
C ALA A 226 -8.68 -1.96 11.47
N LEU A 227 -8.52 -3.19 11.98
CA LEU A 227 -7.71 -3.44 13.18
C LEU A 227 -6.21 -3.19 12.95
N LEU A 228 -5.68 -3.51 11.77
CA LEU A 228 -4.30 -3.19 11.44
C LEU A 228 -4.06 -1.68 11.53
N LEU A 229 -4.92 -0.88 10.88
CA LEU A 229 -4.83 0.58 10.90
C LEU A 229 -4.95 1.14 12.32
N ILE A 230 -6.00 0.76 13.05
CA ILE A 230 -6.23 1.23 14.42
C ILE A 230 -5.08 0.80 15.33
N GLY A 231 -4.62 -0.45 15.22
CA GLY A 231 -3.56 -0.98 16.06
C GLY A 231 -2.22 -0.25 15.87
N VAL A 232 -1.83 0.05 14.63
CA VAL A 232 -0.61 0.81 14.34
C VAL A 232 -0.73 2.26 14.81
N LEU A 233 -1.89 2.90 14.63
CA LEU A 233 -2.14 4.27 15.12
C LEU A 233 -2.14 4.35 16.66
N VAL A 234 -2.76 3.38 17.32
CA VAL A 234 -2.74 3.28 18.79
C VAL A 234 -1.33 3.06 19.30
N TRP A 235 -0.55 2.19 18.64
CA TRP A 235 0.83 1.96 19.00
C TRP A 235 1.67 3.24 18.89
N ASP A 236 1.59 3.94 17.76
CA ASP A 236 2.28 5.22 17.55
C ASP A 236 1.85 6.30 18.56
N CYS A 237 0.56 6.39 18.88
CA CYS A 237 0.04 7.35 19.87
C CYS A 237 0.52 7.05 21.31
N LEU A 238 0.75 5.78 21.63
CA LEU A 238 1.24 5.35 22.94
C LEU A 238 2.76 5.45 23.05
N SER A 239 3.47 5.28 21.94
CA SER A 239 4.93 5.22 21.88
C SER A 239 5.62 6.51 22.38
N PRO A 240 6.58 6.43 23.31
CA PRO A 240 7.43 7.55 23.71
C PRO A 240 8.42 8.03 22.63
N ILE A 241 8.76 7.20 21.64
CA ILE A 241 9.81 7.52 20.64
C ILE A 241 9.26 8.08 19.33
N ASP A 242 7.96 8.37 19.23
CA ASP A 242 7.32 8.89 18.01
C ASP A 242 7.66 8.08 16.75
N LEU A 243 7.12 6.85 16.64
CA LEU A 243 7.51 5.87 15.61
C LEU A 243 7.36 6.42 14.20
N MET A 244 6.23 7.07 13.88
CA MET A 244 5.99 7.62 12.55
C MET A 244 6.86 8.84 12.24
N GLY A 245 7.31 9.60 13.24
CA GLY A 245 8.24 10.71 13.04
C GLY A 245 9.68 10.24 12.88
N ASN A 246 10.14 9.37 13.77
CA ASN A 246 11.55 8.96 13.82
C ASN A 246 11.88 7.75 12.92
N TYR A 247 10.92 6.88 12.63
CA TYR A 247 11.11 5.67 11.82
C TYR A 247 10.02 5.47 10.75
N PRO A 248 9.64 6.50 9.95
CA PRO A 248 8.53 6.42 9.01
C PRO A 248 8.67 5.28 7.99
N HIS A 249 9.89 5.05 7.48
CA HIS A 249 10.18 3.97 6.53
C HIS A 249 9.85 2.59 7.11
N LEU A 250 10.29 2.30 8.34
CA LEU A 250 10.04 1.02 8.99
C LEU A 250 8.56 0.82 9.28
N VAL A 251 7.87 1.87 9.78
CA VAL A 251 6.43 1.80 10.05
C VAL A 251 5.64 1.52 8.77
N VAL A 252 5.90 2.26 7.69
CA VAL A 252 5.18 2.10 6.41
C VAL A 252 5.52 0.77 5.74
N VAL A 253 6.79 0.34 5.72
CA VAL A 253 7.16 -0.98 5.15
C VAL A 253 6.57 -2.13 5.97
N GLY A 254 6.71 -2.11 7.29
CA GLY A 254 6.19 -3.15 8.17
C GLY A 254 4.67 -3.28 8.04
N THR A 255 3.96 -2.15 8.03
CA THR A 255 2.49 -2.10 7.86
C THR A 255 2.09 -2.46 6.43
N GLY A 256 2.85 -2.03 5.42
CA GLY A 256 2.67 -2.36 4.01
C GLY A 256 2.77 -3.86 3.74
N LEU A 257 3.71 -4.55 4.38
CA LEU A 257 3.84 -6.01 4.30
C LEU A 257 2.65 -6.74 4.96
N ALA A 258 2.22 -6.27 6.14
CA ALA A 258 1.00 -6.78 6.79
C ALA A 258 -0.23 -6.57 5.90
N PHE A 259 -0.33 -5.41 5.25
CA PHE A 259 -1.38 -5.09 4.30
C PHE A 259 -1.33 -5.97 3.04
N GLY A 260 -0.17 -6.14 2.44
CA GLY A 260 0.02 -7.04 1.29
C GLY A 260 -0.38 -8.47 1.61
N PHE A 261 -0.12 -8.95 2.83
CA PHE A 261 -0.61 -10.25 3.29
C PHE A 261 -2.15 -10.29 3.36
N LEU A 262 -2.79 -9.26 3.91
CA LEU A 262 -4.26 -9.19 3.99
C LEU A 262 -4.91 -9.19 2.60
N VAL A 263 -4.39 -8.36 1.69
CA VAL A 263 -4.83 -8.30 0.29
C VAL A 263 -4.63 -9.66 -0.38
N GLY A 264 -3.43 -10.24 -0.30
CA GLY A 264 -3.11 -11.52 -0.91
C GLY A 264 -4.03 -12.64 -0.42
N ARG A 265 -4.34 -12.68 0.89
CA ARG A 265 -5.33 -13.63 1.45
C ARG A 265 -6.74 -13.40 0.90
N MET A 266 -7.13 -12.17 0.61
CA MET A 266 -8.45 -11.87 0.05
C MET A 266 -8.55 -12.27 -1.42
N ILE A 267 -7.49 -12.02 -2.20
CA ILE A 267 -7.39 -12.47 -3.59
C ILE A 267 -7.37 -13.99 -3.64
N LEU A 268 -6.58 -14.67 -2.80
CA LEU A 268 -6.58 -16.13 -2.74
C LEU A 268 -7.97 -16.68 -2.38
N ALA A 269 -8.65 -16.07 -1.40
CA ALA A 269 -10.01 -16.46 -1.05
C ALA A 269 -10.99 -16.28 -2.21
N HIS A 270 -10.80 -15.26 -3.05
CA HIS A 270 -11.57 -15.07 -4.28
C HIS A 270 -11.26 -16.18 -5.30
N LEU A 271 -9.99 -16.41 -5.61
CA LEU A 271 -9.54 -17.38 -6.61
C LEU A 271 -9.93 -18.83 -6.24
N CYS A 272 -10.04 -19.13 -4.95
CA CYS A 272 -10.44 -20.44 -4.43
C CYS A 272 -11.95 -20.54 -4.14
N ASP A 273 -12.75 -19.52 -4.47
CA ASP A 273 -14.19 -19.45 -4.19
C ASP A 273 -14.52 -19.76 -2.71
N GLU A 274 -13.68 -19.31 -1.78
CA GLU A 274 -13.87 -19.59 -0.36
C GLU A 274 -15.16 -18.93 0.18
N PRO A 275 -15.81 -19.48 1.22
CA PRO A 275 -17.05 -18.93 1.76
C PRO A 275 -16.89 -17.52 2.33
N LYS A 276 -17.93 -16.70 2.18
CA LYS A 276 -17.96 -15.31 2.69
C LYS A 276 -17.87 -15.27 4.21
N GLY A 277 -17.20 -14.25 4.76
CA GLY A 277 -17.09 -14.02 6.20
C GLY A 277 -15.65 -13.78 6.66
N LEU A 278 -15.49 -13.50 7.95
CA LEU A 278 -14.18 -13.24 8.56
C LEU A 278 -13.24 -14.43 8.33
N LYS A 279 -12.10 -14.16 7.72
CA LYS A 279 -11.04 -15.15 7.51
C LYS A 279 -10.07 -15.06 8.67
N THR A 280 -10.15 -15.99 9.62
CA THR A 280 -9.28 -16.01 10.80
C THR A 280 -7.79 -15.99 10.45
N ASN A 281 -7.41 -16.62 9.33
CA ASN A 281 -6.03 -16.59 8.83
C ASN A 281 -5.55 -15.19 8.42
N MET A 282 -6.46 -14.26 8.05
CA MET A 282 -6.09 -12.86 7.81
C MET A 282 -5.61 -12.18 9.09
N CYS A 283 -6.15 -12.56 10.26
CA CYS A 283 -5.78 -11.97 11.54
C CYS A 283 -4.33 -12.30 11.96
N MET A 284 -3.62 -13.19 11.26
CA MET A 284 -2.21 -13.46 11.52
C MET A 284 -1.35 -12.20 11.36
N SER A 285 -1.68 -11.28 10.46
CA SER A 285 -0.94 -10.02 10.34
C SER A 285 -1.06 -9.11 11.56
N LEU A 286 -2.05 -9.36 12.44
CA LEU A 286 -2.33 -8.57 13.63
C LEU A 286 -1.64 -9.10 14.90
N LEU A 287 -1.14 -10.33 14.89
CA LEU A 287 -0.71 -11.05 16.09
C LEU A 287 0.43 -10.34 16.85
N TYR A 288 1.26 -9.58 16.16
CA TYR A 288 2.36 -8.82 16.77
C TYR A 288 1.90 -7.54 17.47
N LEU A 289 0.79 -6.93 17.02
CA LEU A 289 0.34 -5.61 17.50
C LEU A 289 -0.02 -5.59 19.00
N PRO A 290 -0.70 -6.61 19.58
CA PRO A 290 -0.96 -6.63 21.03
C PRO A 290 0.30 -6.54 21.87
N PHE A 291 1.38 -7.23 21.48
CA PHE A 291 2.67 -7.14 22.17
C PHE A 291 3.26 -5.73 22.05
N ALA A 292 3.25 -5.18 20.84
CA ALA A 292 3.79 -3.85 20.58
C ALA A 292 3.05 -2.74 21.35
N ILE A 293 1.71 -2.79 21.36
CA ILE A 293 0.84 -1.88 22.11
C ILE A 293 1.04 -2.05 23.62
N ALA A 294 1.13 -3.29 24.11
CA ALA A 294 1.38 -3.53 25.53
C ALA A 294 2.75 -2.98 25.96
N ASN A 295 3.79 -3.13 25.13
CA ASN A 295 5.10 -2.56 25.38
C ASN A 295 5.05 -1.01 25.44
N ALA A 296 4.40 -0.36 24.48
CA ALA A 296 4.23 1.09 24.49
C ALA A 296 3.42 1.57 25.71
N LEU A 297 2.39 0.83 26.10
CA LEU A 297 1.59 1.12 27.30
C LEU A 297 2.45 1.03 28.57
N THR A 298 3.38 0.07 28.67
CA THR A 298 4.27 -0.01 29.83
C THR A 298 5.16 1.21 29.99
N ALA A 299 5.63 1.79 28.89
CA ALA A 299 6.38 3.05 28.94
C ALA A 299 5.52 4.18 29.53
N ARG A 300 4.24 4.27 29.15
CA ARG A 300 3.32 5.29 29.66
C ARG A 300 3.01 5.14 31.14
N LEU A 301 3.05 3.91 31.65
CA LEU A 301 2.82 3.61 33.06
C LEU A 301 4.09 3.71 33.92
N ASN A 302 5.27 3.67 33.31
CA ASN A 302 6.57 3.58 33.97
C ASN A 302 7.49 4.75 33.60
N ASP A 303 6.98 5.98 33.72
CA ASP A 303 7.71 7.24 33.50
C ASP A 303 8.50 7.32 32.18
N GLY A 304 7.97 6.72 31.11
CA GLY A 304 8.55 6.73 29.77
C GLY A 304 9.53 5.58 29.49
N ILE A 305 9.73 4.65 30.41
CA ILE A 305 10.67 3.52 30.25
C ILE A 305 9.90 2.27 29.79
N PRO A 306 9.99 1.86 28.51
CA PRO A 306 9.35 0.64 28.04
C PRO A 306 10.03 -0.62 28.59
N LEU A 307 9.29 -1.74 28.63
CA LEU A 307 9.86 -3.06 28.97
C LEU A 307 10.95 -3.50 27.99
N VAL A 308 10.74 -3.26 26.70
CA VAL A 308 11.70 -3.52 25.61
C VAL A 308 11.85 -2.23 24.82
N ASP A 309 13.08 -1.87 24.48
CA ASP A 309 13.35 -0.71 23.61
C ASP A 309 12.52 -0.81 22.33
N GLU A 310 11.71 0.22 22.10
CA GLU A 310 10.70 0.25 21.04
C GLU A 310 11.29 0.16 19.63
N ARG A 311 12.56 0.55 19.43
CA ARG A 311 13.24 0.34 18.16
C ARG A 311 13.37 -1.14 17.83
N TRP A 312 13.70 -1.97 18.83
CA TRP A 312 13.75 -3.43 18.63
C TRP A 312 12.37 -4.02 18.44
N VAL A 313 11.35 -3.48 19.11
CA VAL A 313 9.95 -3.89 18.89
C VAL A 313 9.51 -3.57 17.46
N LEU A 314 9.87 -2.40 16.91
CA LEU A 314 9.58 -2.01 15.53
C LEU A 314 10.33 -2.87 14.51
N LEU A 315 11.61 -3.15 14.74
CA LEU A 315 12.38 -4.07 13.89
C LEU A 315 11.80 -5.49 13.93
N GLY A 316 11.41 -5.97 15.12
CA GLY A 316 10.72 -7.25 15.28
C GLY A 316 9.38 -7.30 14.54
N TYR A 317 8.63 -6.20 14.53
CA TYR A 317 7.40 -6.07 13.73
C TYR A 317 7.68 -6.21 12.23
N CYS A 318 8.70 -5.52 11.72
CA CYS A 318 9.09 -5.60 10.31
C CYS A 318 9.56 -7.02 9.92
N VAL A 319 10.37 -7.65 10.77
CA VAL A 319 10.83 -9.03 10.55
C VAL A 319 9.64 -9.99 10.56
N TYR A 320 8.71 -9.82 11.50
CA TYR A 320 7.50 -10.62 11.59
C TYR A 320 6.64 -10.51 10.33
N THR A 321 6.32 -9.29 9.88
CA THR A 321 5.46 -9.09 8.71
C THR A 321 6.15 -9.51 7.41
N ALA A 322 7.47 -9.30 7.29
CA ALA A 322 8.25 -9.81 6.16
C ALA A 322 8.25 -11.35 6.12
N ALA A 323 8.52 -12.01 7.25
CA ALA A 323 8.50 -13.47 7.33
C ALA A 323 7.11 -14.02 7.02
N LEU A 324 6.06 -13.39 7.54
CA LEU A 324 4.67 -13.77 7.27
C LEU A 324 4.32 -13.64 5.78
N TYR A 325 4.67 -12.51 5.15
CA TYR A 325 4.41 -12.29 3.72
C TYR A 325 5.21 -13.25 2.84
N LEU A 326 6.50 -13.46 3.13
CA LEU A 326 7.35 -14.40 2.39
C LEU A 326 6.87 -15.84 2.54
N HIS A 327 6.49 -16.24 3.76
CA HIS A 327 5.90 -17.56 3.99
C HIS A 327 4.59 -17.73 3.20
N PHE A 328 3.72 -16.72 3.21
CA PHE A 328 2.49 -16.73 2.42
C PHE A 328 2.77 -16.86 0.92
N ALA A 329 3.63 -16.00 0.37
CA ALA A 329 3.97 -15.99 -1.04
C ALA A 329 4.56 -17.34 -1.48
N THR A 330 5.55 -17.86 -0.74
CA THR A 330 6.20 -19.14 -1.06
C THR A 330 5.24 -20.33 -0.95
N SER A 331 4.42 -20.41 0.11
CA SER A 331 3.43 -21.47 0.28
C SER A 331 2.39 -21.45 -0.83
N VAL A 332 1.81 -20.29 -1.16
CA VAL A 332 0.79 -20.21 -2.21
C VAL A 332 1.37 -20.50 -3.58
N ILE A 333 2.59 -20.02 -3.87
CA ILE A 333 3.25 -20.36 -5.13
C ILE A 333 3.47 -21.87 -5.19
N HIS A 334 3.92 -22.52 -4.11
CA HIS A 334 4.12 -23.97 -4.08
C HIS A 334 2.81 -24.76 -4.25
N GLU A 335 1.74 -24.37 -3.55
CA GLU A 335 0.43 -25.01 -3.64
C GLU A 335 -0.18 -24.88 -5.04
N ILE A 336 -0.18 -23.67 -5.61
CA ILE A 336 -0.75 -23.42 -6.94
C ILE A 336 0.10 -24.11 -8.02
N THR A 337 1.43 -24.07 -7.91
CA THR A 337 2.31 -24.76 -8.87
C THR A 337 2.14 -26.27 -8.81
N SER A 338 2.01 -26.85 -7.62
CA SER A 338 1.70 -28.27 -7.43
C SER A 338 0.33 -28.63 -8.00
N ALA A 339 -0.70 -27.81 -7.76
CA ALA A 339 -2.05 -28.06 -8.25
C ALA A 339 -2.16 -27.93 -9.79
N LEU A 340 -1.45 -26.97 -10.38
CA LEU A 340 -1.46 -26.72 -11.83
C LEU A 340 -0.40 -27.52 -12.61
N GLY A 341 0.51 -28.22 -11.93
CA GLY A 341 1.62 -28.94 -12.55
C GLY A 341 2.66 -28.04 -13.23
N ILE A 342 2.81 -26.80 -12.76
CA ILE A 342 3.76 -25.79 -13.28
C ILE A 342 4.99 -25.74 -12.35
N CYS A 343 6.18 -25.36 -12.83
CA CYS A 343 7.34 -25.10 -11.97
C CYS A 343 7.60 -23.59 -11.92
N CYS A 344 7.60 -22.98 -10.73
CA CYS A 344 7.85 -21.53 -10.57
C CYS A 344 9.15 -21.22 -9.81
N PHE A 345 9.50 -22.01 -8.80
CA PHE A 345 10.79 -21.93 -8.10
C PHE A 345 11.42 -23.31 -8.11
N ARG A 346 12.72 -23.37 -8.40
CA ARG A 346 13.51 -24.59 -8.34
C ARG A 346 14.65 -24.42 -7.36
#